data_AF-A0AAD9VGJ2-F1
#
_entry.id   AF-A0AAD9VGJ2-F1
#
_cell.length_a   1.000
_cell.length_b   1.000
_cell.length_c   1.000
_cell.angle_alpha   90.00
_cell.angle_beta   90.00
_cell.angle_gamma   90.00
#
_symmetry.space_group_name_H-M   'P 1'
#
loop_
_entity.id
_entity.type
_entity.pdbx_description
1 polymer ?
#
loop_
_entity_poly.entity_id
_entity_poly.type
_entity_poly.pdbx_seq_one_letter_code
_entity_poly.pdbx_strand_id
1 'polypeptide(L)'
;MQEPPAPILKGPIPSEHLTLQETFNGLAERCKNTANNPHTKRKLDDVSKRLEALYDKLREQKMSNPILEGLHEIAQACQDRDYPRGLMAHTRLISSGSFSEISTFMPGLKSLMQIATQLRV
;
A
#
# COMPACT_ATOMS: atom_id res chain seq x y z
N MET A 1 12.01 24.83 -1.07
CA MET A 1 12.21 24.36 0.33
C MET A 1 10.91 23.76 0.84
N GLN A 2 10.84 22.43 0.84
CA GLN A 2 10.08 21.60 1.78
C GLN A 2 10.44 20.14 1.46
N GLU A 3 11.53 19.66 2.05
CA GLU A 3 11.77 18.23 2.29
C GLU A 3 11.39 18.00 3.75
N PRO A 4 10.38 17.14 4.04
CA PRO A 4 10.61 16.09 5.05
C PRO A 4 9.68 14.85 4.91
N PRO A 5 9.93 13.71 5.59
CA PRO A 5 11.16 13.19 6.19
C PRO A 5 11.61 11.88 5.51
N ALA A 6 12.92 11.62 5.41
CA ALA A 6 13.42 10.27 5.12
C ALA A 6 13.31 9.38 6.37
N PRO A 7 12.50 8.30 6.38
CA PRO A 7 12.42 7.42 7.55
C PRO A 7 12.85 5.99 7.21
N ILE A 8 13.97 5.62 7.84
CA ILE A 8 14.24 4.29 8.40
C ILE A 8 14.74 3.21 7.43
N LEU A 9 16.04 3.31 7.16
CA LEU A 9 17.04 2.22 7.07
C LEU A 9 16.51 0.78 7.31
N LYS A 10 16.03 0.08 6.26
CA LYS A 10 15.80 -1.38 6.25
C LYS A 10 16.16 -1.99 4.88
N GLY A 11 17.45 -2.03 4.52
CA GLY A 11 17.97 -2.66 3.29
C GLY A 11 17.56 -1.96 1.98
N PRO A 12 18.35 -2.00 0.90
CA PRO A 12 18.00 -1.28 -0.32
C PRO A 12 16.83 -2.00 -1.01
N ILE A 13 15.61 -1.50 -0.81
CA ILE A 13 14.54 -1.69 -1.79
C ILE A 13 14.98 -0.90 -3.03
N PRO A 14 14.91 -1.46 -4.25
CA PRO A 14 15.25 -0.73 -5.46
C PRO A 14 14.51 0.61 -5.49
N SER A 15 15.21 1.69 -5.88
CA SER A 15 14.66 3.06 -5.91
C SER A 15 13.33 3.15 -6.66
N GLU A 16 13.13 2.26 -7.62
CA GLU A 16 11.88 2.10 -8.37
C GLU A 16 10.67 1.83 -7.48
N HIS A 17 10.80 1.03 -6.41
CA HIS A 17 9.69 0.66 -5.53
C HIS A 17 9.62 1.50 -4.24
N LEU A 18 10.54 2.43 -4.04
CA LEU A 18 10.59 3.29 -2.85
C LEU A 18 9.33 4.16 -2.75
N THR A 19 8.86 4.68 -3.89
CA THR A 19 7.61 5.43 -4.00
C THR A 19 6.40 4.65 -3.49
N LEU A 20 6.34 3.33 -3.71
CA LEU A 20 5.24 2.50 -3.19
C LEU A 20 5.24 2.49 -1.67
N GLN A 21 6.42 2.26 -1.08
CA GLN A 21 6.59 2.19 0.36
C GLN A 21 6.23 3.52 1.01
N GLU A 22 6.77 4.64 0.52
CA GLU A 22 6.48 5.96 1.08
C GLU A 22 5.00 6.31 0.96
N THR A 23 4.39 6.01 -0.18
CA THR A 23 2.96 6.29 -0.42
C THR A 23 2.07 5.49 0.52
N PHE A 24 2.26 4.17 0.60
CA PHE A 24 1.43 3.32 1.44
C PHE A 24 1.66 3.56 2.93
N ASN A 25 2.92 3.78 3.34
CA ASN A 25 3.24 4.09 4.73
C ASN A 25 2.67 5.45 5.13
N GLY A 26 2.82 6.47 4.29
CA GLY A 26 2.24 7.80 4.50
C GLY A 26 0.70 7.75 4.58
N LEU A 27 0.06 6.95 3.73
CA LEU A 27 -1.40 6.76 3.79
C LEU A 27 -1.82 6.04 5.06
N ALA A 28 -1.11 4.98 5.47
CA ALA A 28 -1.40 4.22 6.68
C ALA A 28 -1.23 5.08 7.94
N GLU A 29 -0.15 5.86 8.02
CA GLU A 29 0.11 6.83 9.09
C GLU A 29 -1.00 7.90 9.17
N ARG A 30 -1.40 8.47 8.02
CA ARG A 30 -2.53 9.41 7.95
C ARG A 30 -3.83 8.77 8.44
N CYS A 31 -4.16 7.59 7.94
CA CYS A 31 -5.34 6.86 8.39
C CYS A 31 -5.28 6.59 9.89
N LYS A 32 -4.11 6.26 10.45
CA LYS A 32 -3.95 5.93 11.87
C LYS A 32 -4.09 7.15 12.77
N ASN A 33 -3.60 8.30 12.31
CA ASN A 33 -3.77 9.59 12.99
C ASN A 33 -5.23 10.07 12.93
N THR A 34 -5.90 9.92 11.78
CA THR A 34 -7.33 10.31 11.63
C THR A 34 -8.28 9.30 12.28
N ALA A 35 -7.90 8.03 12.39
CA ALA A 35 -8.73 6.99 12.99
C ALA A 35 -8.92 7.22 14.49
N ASN A 36 -10.10 7.70 14.88
CA ASN A 36 -10.52 7.76 16.29
C ASN A 36 -11.13 6.45 16.81
N ASN A 37 -11.46 5.51 15.92
CA ASN A 37 -12.16 4.29 16.30
C ASN A 37 -11.17 3.13 16.60
N PRO A 38 -11.26 2.45 17.76
CA PRO A 38 -10.36 1.34 18.10
C PRO A 38 -10.38 0.21 17.08
N HIS A 39 -11.54 -0.04 16.47
CA HIS A 39 -11.71 -1.05 15.43
C HIS A 39 -10.89 -0.73 14.16
N THR A 40 -10.91 0.53 13.72
CA THR A 40 -10.15 0.99 12.55
C THR A 40 -8.65 0.93 12.82
N LYS A 41 -8.22 1.32 14.02
CA LYS A 41 -6.81 1.19 14.43
C LYS A 41 -6.31 -0.26 14.36
N ARG A 42 -7.12 -1.23 14.82
CA ARG A 42 -6.78 -2.68 14.69
C ARG A 42 -6.66 -3.11 13.23
N LYS A 43 -7.55 -2.64 12.34
CA LYS A 43 -7.44 -2.94 10.90
C LYS A 43 -6.17 -2.35 10.29
N LEU A 44 -5.81 -1.12 10.65
CA LEU A 44 -4.59 -0.49 10.15
C LEU A 44 -3.32 -1.23 10.61
N ASP A 45 -3.32 -1.80 11.81
CA ASP A 45 -2.22 -2.66 12.28
C ASP A 45 -2.06 -3.93 11.41
N ASP A 46 -3.17 -4.58 11.04
CA ASP A 46 -3.16 -5.72 10.12
C ASP A 46 -2.69 -5.31 8.71
N VAL A 47 -3.13 -4.15 8.23
CA VAL A 47 -2.67 -3.56 6.97
C VAL A 47 -1.16 -3.32 7.01
N SER A 48 -0.62 -2.73 8.08
CA SER A 48 0.82 -2.48 8.22
C SER A 48 1.63 -3.77 8.15
N LYS A 49 1.18 -4.85 8.80
CA LYS A 49 1.83 -6.17 8.70
C LYS A 49 1.83 -6.71 7.27
N ARG A 50 0.74 -6.50 6.53
CA ARG A 50 0.62 -6.91 5.13
C ARG A 50 1.51 -6.07 4.21
N LEU A 51 1.65 -4.78 4.48
CA LEU A 51 2.60 -3.91 3.79
C LEU A 51 4.04 -4.36 4.04
N GLU A 52 4.39 -4.77 5.26
CA GLU A 52 5.71 -5.35 5.52
C GLU A 52 5.97 -6.61 4.67
N ALA A 53 5.00 -7.52 4.56
CA ALA A 53 5.11 -8.69 3.68
C ALA A 53 5.23 -8.32 2.19
N LEU A 54 4.57 -7.23 1.76
CA LEU A 54 4.74 -6.66 0.41
C LEU A 54 6.18 -6.19 0.21
N TYR A 55 6.72 -5.40 1.15
CA TYR A 55 8.09 -4.88 1.05
C TYR A 55 9.15 -5.98 1.06
N ASP A 56 8.93 -7.05 1.83
CA ASP A 56 9.80 -8.22 1.85
C ASP A 56 9.85 -8.89 0.45
N LYS A 57 8.68 -9.12 -0.17
CA LYS A 57 8.59 -9.66 -1.53
C LYS A 57 9.21 -8.74 -2.59
N LEU A 58 9.08 -7.42 -2.45
CA LEU A 58 9.70 -6.42 -3.35
C LEU A 58 11.22 -6.52 -3.25
N ARG A 59 11.75 -6.64 -2.03
CA ARG A 59 13.18 -6.75 -1.77
C ARG A 59 13.76 -8.06 -2.31
N GLU A 60 13.02 -9.15 -2.21
CA GLU A 60 13.41 -10.44 -2.78
C GLU A 60 13.26 -10.50 -4.32
N GLN A 61 12.74 -9.45 -4.97
CA GLN A 61 12.38 -9.43 -6.39
C GLN A 61 11.51 -10.64 -6.82
N LYS A 62 10.66 -11.12 -5.91
CA LYS A 62 9.75 -12.26 -6.15
C LYS A 62 8.40 -11.84 -6.69
N MET A 63 8.28 -10.60 -7.15
CA MET A 63 7.04 -10.08 -7.74
C MET A 63 7.16 -10.01 -9.25
N SER A 64 6.12 -10.51 -9.91
CA SER A 64 5.97 -10.36 -11.35
C SER A 64 5.74 -8.89 -11.76
N ASN A 65 6.30 -8.46 -12.89
CA ASN A 65 6.06 -7.13 -13.50
C ASN A 65 4.60 -6.65 -13.46
N PRO A 66 3.58 -7.44 -13.87
CA PRO A 66 2.19 -6.98 -13.84
C PRO A 66 1.70 -6.62 -12.42
N ILE A 67 2.22 -7.29 -11.39
CA ILE A 67 1.90 -6.99 -9.99
C ILE A 67 2.54 -5.67 -9.57
N LEU A 68 3.82 -5.46 -9.94
CA LEU A 68 4.50 -4.20 -9.69
C LEU A 68 3.77 -3.03 -10.35
N GLU A 69 3.41 -3.14 -11.63
CA GLU A 69 2.67 -2.09 -12.35
C GLU A 69 1.34 -1.75 -11.66
N GLY A 70 0.57 -2.77 -11.27
CA GLY A 70 -0.69 -2.51 -10.57
C GLY A 70 -0.49 -1.91 -9.18
N LEU A 71 0.58 -2.23 -8.45
CA LEU A 71 0.92 -1.58 -7.19
C LEU A 71 1.25 -0.10 -7.39
N HIS A 72 2.00 0.21 -8.46
CA HIS A 72 2.32 1.60 -8.82
C HIS A 72 1.06 2.38 -9.17
N GLU A 73 0.12 1.79 -9.92
CA GLU A 73 -1.19 2.41 -10.17
C GLU A 73 -1.97 2.65 -8.87
N ILE A 74 -1.99 1.70 -7.94
CA ILE A 74 -2.67 1.88 -6.64
C ILE A 74 -1.99 3.00 -5.83
N ALA A 75 -0.66 3.05 -5.80
CA ALA A 75 0.07 4.10 -5.09
C ALA A 75 -0.24 5.48 -5.70
N GLN A 76 -0.18 5.62 -7.02
CA GLN A 76 -0.56 6.86 -7.71
C GLN A 76 -2.00 7.29 -7.38
N ALA A 77 -2.94 6.34 -7.41
CA ALA A 77 -4.33 6.59 -7.04
C ALA A 77 -4.48 7.06 -5.58
N CYS A 78 -3.71 6.48 -4.64
CA CYS A 78 -3.65 6.93 -3.25
C CYS A 78 -3.08 8.35 -3.12
N GLN A 79 -2.10 8.74 -3.93
CA GLN A 79 -1.54 10.10 -3.93
C GLN A 79 -2.55 11.13 -4.45
N ASP A 80 -3.31 10.76 -5.49
CA ASP A 80 -4.37 11.59 -6.06
C ASP A 80 -5.64 11.64 -5.18
N ARG A 81 -5.68 10.81 -4.13
CA ARG A 81 -6.87 10.52 -3.29
C ARG A 81 -8.02 9.89 -4.08
N ASP A 82 -7.73 9.31 -5.24
CA ASP A 82 -8.67 8.56 -6.06
C ASP A 82 -8.66 7.07 -5.65
N TYR A 83 -9.18 6.79 -4.47
CA TYR A 83 -9.34 5.40 -4.00
C TYR A 83 -10.18 4.50 -4.92
N PRO A 84 -11.24 4.98 -5.61
CA PRO A 84 -11.95 4.19 -6.61
C PRO A 84 -11.05 3.66 -7.72
N ARG A 85 -10.15 4.49 -8.25
CA ARG A 85 -9.15 4.06 -9.24
C ARG A 85 -8.22 2.99 -8.67
N GLY A 86 -7.77 3.14 -7.43
CA GLY A 86 -6.96 2.13 -6.74
C GLY A 86 -7.69 0.79 -6.59
N LEU A 87 -8.99 0.80 -6.27
CA LEU A 87 -9.82 -0.41 -6.19
C LEU A 87 -10.00 -1.10 -7.57
N MET A 88 -10.08 -0.33 -8.65
CA MET A 88 -10.09 -0.88 -10.01
C MET A 88 -8.78 -1.58 -10.34
N ALA A 89 -7.63 -0.94 -10.07
CA ALA A 89 -6.31 -1.54 -10.27
C ALA A 89 -6.15 -2.82 -9.42
N HIS A 90 -6.58 -2.80 -8.16
CA HIS A 90 -6.63 -3.99 -7.30
C HIS A 90 -7.45 -5.12 -7.92
N THR A 91 -8.61 -4.82 -8.49
CA THR A 91 -9.48 -5.83 -9.11
C THR A 91 -8.83 -6.43 -10.35
N ARG A 92 -8.23 -5.60 -11.20
CA ARG A 92 -7.45 -6.05 -12.37
C ARG A 92 -6.29 -6.96 -11.97
N LEU A 93 -5.58 -6.61 -10.90
CA LEU A 93 -4.51 -7.43 -10.33
C LEU A 93 -5.01 -8.79 -9.82
N ILE A 94 -6.18 -8.85 -9.21
CA ILE A 94 -6.77 -10.13 -8.79
C ILE A 94 -7.17 -10.99 -10.00
N SER A 95 -7.68 -10.36 -11.06
CA SER A 95 -8.05 -11.08 -12.29
C SER A 95 -6.86 -11.52 -13.13
N SER A 96 -5.77 -10.75 -13.16
CA SER A 96 -4.63 -10.97 -14.05
C SER A 96 -3.38 -11.51 -13.35
N GLY A 97 -3.25 -11.30 -12.05
CA GLY A 97 -2.06 -11.64 -11.28
C GLY A 97 -2.14 -13.02 -10.63
N SER A 98 -0.98 -13.57 -10.27
CA SER A 98 -0.90 -14.81 -9.52
C SER A 98 -1.51 -14.62 -8.12
N PHE A 99 -2.61 -15.31 -7.85
CA PHE A 99 -3.28 -15.27 -6.54
C PHE A 99 -2.30 -15.55 -5.39
N SER A 100 -1.34 -16.47 -5.56
CA SER A 100 -0.35 -16.80 -4.52
C SER A 100 0.60 -15.64 -4.19
N GLU A 101 0.94 -14.80 -5.18
CA GLU A 101 1.80 -13.64 -4.98
C GLU A 101 1.05 -12.50 -4.28
N ILE A 102 -0.19 -12.21 -4.72
CA ILE A 102 -0.96 -11.07 -4.23
C ILE A 102 -1.75 -11.37 -2.96
N SER A 103 -2.26 -12.58 -2.75
CA SER A 103 -3.18 -12.94 -1.65
C SER A 103 -2.65 -12.58 -0.25
N THR A 104 -1.33 -12.56 -0.06
CA THR A 104 -0.68 -12.16 1.19
C THR A 104 -0.99 -10.70 1.56
N PHE A 105 -0.90 -9.77 0.61
CA PHE A 105 -0.99 -8.33 0.86
C PHE A 105 -2.25 -7.65 0.28
N MET A 106 -2.91 -8.27 -0.70
CA MET A 106 -4.09 -7.71 -1.37
C MET A 106 -5.23 -7.30 -0.43
N PRO A 107 -5.62 -8.13 0.56
CA PRO A 107 -6.63 -7.74 1.53
C PRO A 107 -6.22 -6.51 2.36
N GLY A 108 -4.91 -6.32 2.55
CA GLY A 108 -4.33 -5.18 3.25
C GLY A 108 -4.48 -3.90 2.45
N LEU A 109 -4.07 -3.91 1.18
CA LEU A 109 -4.22 -2.76 0.29
C LEU A 109 -5.69 -2.35 0.14
N LYS A 110 -6.58 -3.32 -0.06
CA LYS A 110 -8.03 -3.06 -0.11
C LYS A 110 -8.52 -2.41 1.19
N SER A 111 -8.16 -2.98 2.33
CA SER A 111 -8.58 -2.45 3.63
C SER A 111 -8.04 -1.04 3.86
N LEU A 112 -6.80 -0.76 3.47
CA LEU A 112 -6.19 0.56 3.54
C LEU A 112 -7.01 1.58 2.74
N MET A 113 -7.29 1.29 1.47
CA MET A 113 -8.08 2.18 0.62
C MET A 113 -9.49 2.40 1.15
N GLN A 114 -10.15 1.34 1.64
CA GLN A 114 -11.48 1.47 2.24
C GLN A 114 -11.48 2.34 3.48
N ILE A 115 -10.48 2.17 4.36
CA ILE A 115 -10.33 2.99 5.57
C ILE A 115 -10.01 4.43 5.17
N ALA A 116 -9.10 4.65 4.24
CA ALA A 116 -8.74 5.97 3.75
C ALA A 116 -9.94 6.71 3.16
N THR A 117 -10.75 6.01 2.36
CA THR A 117 -12.01 6.53 1.80
C THR A 117 -13.01 6.89 2.91
N GLN A 118 -13.17 6.03 3.92
CA GLN A 118 -14.07 6.27 5.04
C GLN A 118 -13.64 7.46 5.90
N LEU A 119 -12.33 7.59 6.13
CA LEU A 119 -11.73 8.67 6.91
C LEU A 119 -11.57 9.97 6.12
N ARG A 120 -11.81 9.93 4.79
CA ARG A 120 -11.65 11.06 3.85
C ARG A 120 -10.27 11.74 3.98
N VAL A 121 -9.22 10.93 4.14
CA VAL A 121 -7.82 11.42 4.16
C VAL A 121 -7.28 11.70 2.77
#